data_AF-A0A2D8JLJ5-F1
#
_entry.id   AF-A0A2D8JLJ5-F1
#
_cell.length_a   1.000
_cell.length_b   1.000
_cell.length_c   1.000
_cell.angle_alpha   90.00
_cell.angle_beta   90.00
_cell.angle_gamma   90.00
#
_symmetry.space_group_name_H-M   'P 1'
#
loop_
_entity.id
_entity.type
_entity.pdbx_description
1 polymer ?
#
loop_
_entity_poly.entity_id
_entity_poly.type
_entity_poly.pdbx_seq_one_letter_code
_entity_poly.pdbx_strand_id
1 'polypeptide(L)'
;MNYILGTAQFGLDYGISNNSGKVKKEDLVKLLLFAKESGFKYLDTANAYGDSENRIGEMYEITKDFDLITKTAHIDPDKNYKKNLEYIKKQFFESLKKMKRESVETLLVHNSIDISIQNGEKIYQYLEELKKMA
;
A
#
# COMPACT_ATOMS: atom_id res chain seq x y z
N MET A 1 19.73 -8.41 -4.83
CA MET A 1 19.44 -8.25 -3.40
C MET A 1 17.93 -8.46 -3.22
N ASN A 2 17.48 -9.31 -2.30
CA ASN A 2 16.06 -9.68 -2.16
C ASN A 2 15.43 -9.03 -0.92
N TYR A 3 15.50 -7.70 -0.82
CA TYR A 3 14.86 -6.95 0.26
C TYR A 3 13.78 -6.03 -0.31
N ILE A 4 12.71 -5.85 0.46
CA ILE A 4 11.60 -4.94 0.19
C ILE A 4 11.63 -3.85 1.26
N LEU A 5 11.45 -2.60 0.88
CA LEU A 5 11.40 -1.49 1.83
C LEU A 5 9.95 -1.30 2.31
N GLY A 6 9.69 -1.65 3.57
CA GLY A 6 8.41 -1.35 4.22
C GLY A 6 8.26 0.15 4.52
N THR A 7 7.08 0.71 4.28
CA THR A 7 6.85 2.16 4.36
C THR A 7 5.90 2.59 5.48
N ALA A 8 5.58 1.73 6.45
CA ALA A 8 4.66 2.07 7.54
C ALA A 8 5.07 3.35 8.30
N GLN A 9 6.35 3.51 8.64
CA GLN A 9 6.87 4.72 9.32
C GLN A 9 6.94 5.95 8.40
N PHE A 10 6.69 5.80 7.09
CA PHE A 10 6.52 6.96 6.23
C PHE A 10 5.23 7.69 6.60
N GLY A 11 4.19 6.96 7.00
CA GLY A 11 2.89 7.58 7.29
C GLY A 11 2.49 7.64 8.76
N LEU A 12 3.17 6.87 9.62
CA LEU A 12 2.77 6.66 11.01
C LEU A 12 3.95 6.85 11.98
N ASP A 13 3.63 7.11 13.25
CA ASP A 13 4.55 6.97 14.38
C ASP A 13 4.73 5.48 14.73
N TYR A 14 5.24 4.71 13.77
CA TYR A 14 5.34 3.25 13.81
C TYR A 14 6.78 2.76 14.02
N GLY A 15 6.96 1.62 14.70
CA GLY A 15 8.23 0.90 14.84
C GLY A 15 8.74 0.84 16.29
N ILE A 16 9.27 -0.32 16.71
CA ILE A 16 9.77 -0.52 18.09
C ILE A 16 10.91 0.43 18.43
N SER A 17 11.75 0.78 17.45
CA SER A 17 12.85 1.72 17.59
C SER A 17 12.46 3.17 17.26
N ASN A 18 11.18 3.46 17.09
CA ASN A 18 10.73 4.78 16.70
C ASN A 18 10.70 5.75 17.90
N ASN A 19 11.78 6.50 18.04
CA ASN A 19 11.89 7.56 19.06
C ASN A 19 11.58 8.96 18.51
N SER A 20 11.34 9.09 17.20
CA SER A 20 11.29 10.38 16.49
C SER A 20 9.98 10.62 15.74
N GLY A 21 9.03 9.68 15.85
CA GLY A 21 7.77 9.69 15.12
C GLY A 21 7.91 9.36 13.64
N LYS A 22 6.98 9.87 12.84
CA LYS A 22 6.96 9.78 11.38
C LYS A 22 8.23 10.38 10.76
N VAL A 23 8.82 9.68 9.78
CA VAL A 23 10.11 10.10 9.17
C VAL A 23 9.98 11.48 8.53
N LYS A 24 10.95 12.39 8.71
CA LYS A 24 10.94 13.72 8.07
C LYS A 24 11.13 13.62 6.55
N LYS A 25 10.76 14.68 5.82
CA LYS A 25 10.82 14.68 4.35
C LYS A 25 12.24 14.50 3.83
N GLU A 26 13.20 15.20 4.43
CA GLU A 26 14.60 15.20 4.03
C GLU A 26 15.23 13.82 4.23
N ASP A 27 14.88 13.14 5.31
CA ASP A 27 15.39 11.81 5.62
C ASP A 27 14.73 10.73 4.77
N LEU A 28 13.45 10.89 4.40
CA LEU A 28 12.82 10.02 3.40
C LEU A 28 13.50 10.13 2.03
N VAL A 29 13.85 11.34 1.59
CA VAL A 29 14.57 11.53 0.31
C VAL A 29 15.91 10.78 0.35
N LYS A 30 16.70 10.96 1.42
CA LYS A 30 17.96 10.23 1.59
C LYS A 30 17.77 8.71 1.61
N LEU A 31 16.77 8.23 2.34
CA LEU A 31 16.45 6.81 2.45
C LEU A 31 16.07 6.21 1.09
N LEU A 32 15.21 6.87 0.33
CA LEU A 32 14.76 6.38 -0.97
C LEU A 32 15.89 6.39 -2.02
N LEU A 33 16.73 7.42 -2.02
CA LEU A 33 17.92 7.47 -2.89
C LEU A 33 18.89 6.34 -2.54
N PHE A 34 19.17 6.15 -1.25
CA PHE A 34 20.02 5.06 -0.78
C PHE A 34 19.44 3.68 -1.15
N ALA A 35 18.13 3.49 -0.97
CA ALA A 35 17.46 2.24 -1.33
C ALA A 35 17.59 1.96 -2.84
N LYS A 36 17.41 2.99 -3.68
CA LYS A 36 17.58 2.90 -5.14
C LYS A 36 19.02 2.52 -5.51
N GLU A 37 20.01 3.21 -4.96
CA GLU A 37 21.44 2.93 -5.18
C GLU A 37 21.85 1.53 -4.68
N SER A 38 21.20 1.07 -3.61
CA SER A 38 21.40 -0.27 -3.04
C SER A 38 20.64 -1.38 -3.80
N GLY A 39 19.91 -1.06 -4.86
CA GLY A 39 19.21 -2.03 -5.70
C GLY A 39 17.92 -2.58 -5.09
N PHE A 40 17.27 -1.85 -4.18
CA PHE A 40 15.90 -2.17 -3.77
C PHE A 40 14.95 -1.94 -4.95
N LYS A 41 14.08 -2.92 -5.19
CA LYS A 41 13.11 -2.86 -6.29
C LYS A 41 11.69 -2.51 -5.82
N TYR A 42 11.32 -2.92 -4.60
CA TYR A 42 9.94 -2.85 -4.12
C TYR A 42 9.78 -1.91 -2.92
N LEU A 43 8.69 -1.14 -2.92
CA LEU A 43 8.15 -0.46 -1.74
C LEU A 43 6.86 -1.17 -1.29
N ASP A 44 6.79 -1.55 -0.02
CA ASP A 44 5.59 -2.13 0.59
C ASP A 44 4.85 -1.10 1.45
N THR A 45 3.68 -0.68 0.97
CA THR A 45 2.81 0.32 1.60
C THR A 45 1.43 -0.26 1.90
N ALA A 46 0.52 0.55 2.44
CA ALA A 46 -0.90 0.26 2.58
C ALA A 46 -1.69 1.56 2.79
N ASN A 47 -2.98 1.54 2.48
CA ASN A 47 -3.88 2.65 2.77
C ASN A 47 -4.00 2.95 4.28
N ALA A 48 -3.79 1.93 5.14
CA ALA A 48 -3.85 2.08 6.59
C ALA A 48 -2.56 2.68 7.18
N TYR A 49 -1.49 2.83 6.39
CA TYR A 49 -0.22 3.40 6.84
C TYR A 49 -0.26 4.94 6.79
N GLY A 50 -1.22 5.56 7.47
CA GLY A 50 -1.34 7.02 7.58
C GLY A 50 -1.30 7.73 6.23
N ASP A 51 -0.36 8.67 6.06
CA ASP A 51 -0.13 9.38 4.79
C ASP A 51 0.99 8.78 3.91
N SER A 52 1.42 7.53 4.16
CA SER A 52 2.50 6.84 3.41
C SER A 52 2.30 6.92 1.89
N GLU A 53 1.11 6.56 1.40
CA GLU A 53 0.78 6.59 -0.04
C GLU A 53 0.88 8.00 -0.65
N ASN A 54 0.45 9.03 0.09
CA ASN A 54 0.58 10.42 -0.36
C ASN A 54 2.05 10.81 -0.48
N ARG A 55 2.87 10.44 0.51
CA ARG A 55 4.30 10.77 0.53
C ARG A 55 5.07 10.06 -0.60
N ILE A 56 4.69 8.83 -0.94
CA ILE A 56 5.20 8.13 -2.13
C ILE A 56 4.90 8.93 -3.40
N GLY A 57 3.67 9.43 -3.56
CA GLY A 57 3.27 10.24 -4.72
C GLY A 57 3.82 11.68 -4.73
N GLU A 58 4.09 12.27 -3.58
CA GLU A 58 4.80 13.56 -3.46
C GLU A 58 6.25 13.43 -3.95
N MET A 59 6.87 12.25 -3.76
CA MET A 59 8.24 11.93 -4.17
C MET A 59 8.29 11.14 -5.49
N TYR A 60 7.29 11.31 -6.36
CA TYR A 60 7.12 10.55 -7.61
C TYR A 60 8.42 10.41 -8.41
N GLU A 61 9.20 11.48 -8.59
CA GLU A 61 10.45 11.43 -9.37
C GLU A 61 11.50 10.45 -8.82
N ILE A 62 11.49 10.21 -7.51
CA ILE A 62 12.38 9.24 -6.86
C ILE A 62 11.72 7.84 -6.86
N THR A 63 10.41 7.78 -6.61
CA THR A 63 9.69 6.52 -6.40
C THR A 63 9.23 5.85 -7.68
N LYS A 64 9.18 6.54 -8.83
CA LYS A 64 8.65 6.05 -10.12
C LYS A 64 9.30 4.77 -10.64
N ASP A 65 10.55 4.51 -10.25
CA ASP A 65 11.29 3.32 -10.68
C ASP A 65 11.17 2.14 -9.68
N PHE A 66 10.43 2.32 -8.58
CA PHE A 66 10.10 1.23 -7.66
C PHE A 66 8.78 0.59 -8.04
N ASP A 67 8.78 -0.74 -8.01
CA ASP A 67 7.56 -1.54 -7.99
C ASP A 67 6.84 -1.31 -6.65
N LEU A 68 5.52 -1.20 -6.67
CA LEU A 68 4.69 -0.94 -5.51
C LEU A 68 3.86 -2.17 -5.12
N ILE A 69 3.89 -2.45 -3.82
CA ILE A 69 2.99 -3.37 -3.15
C ILE A 69 2.07 -2.52 -2.28
N THR A 70 0.76 -2.59 -2.48
CA THR A 70 -0.22 -2.01 -1.55
C THR A 70 -1.21 -3.06 -1.09
N LYS A 71 -2.10 -2.68 -0.18
CA LYS A 71 -3.01 -3.60 0.50
C LYS A 71 -4.44 -3.07 0.46
N THR A 72 -5.40 -3.98 0.38
CA THR A 72 -6.83 -3.67 0.43
C THR A 72 -7.20 -2.97 1.74
N ALA A 73 -8.23 -2.14 1.70
CA ALA A 73 -8.81 -1.60 2.92
C ALA A 73 -9.55 -2.71 3.69
N HIS A 74 -9.55 -2.60 5.02
CA HIS A 74 -10.34 -3.47 5.88
C HIS A 74 -11.83 -3.36 5.54
N ILE A 75 -12.50 -4.51 5.43
CA ILE A 75 -13.93 -4.57 5.22
C ILE A 75 -14.69 -4.45 6.53
N ASP A 76 -15.95 -4.04 6.44
CA ASP A 76 -16.86 -3.96 7.59
C ASP A 76 -17.72 -5.23 7.64
N PRO A 77 -17.58 -6.08 8.67
CA PRO A 77 -18.32 -7.34 8.74
C PRO A 77 -19.84 -7.15 8.84
N ASP A 78 -20.30 -5.98 9.30
CA ASP A 78 -21.72 -5.66 9.43
C ASP A 78 -22.32 -5.14 8.10
N LYS A 79 -21.46 -4.74 7.14
CA LYS A 79 -21.92 -4.33 5.81
C LYS A 79 -22.17 -5.53 4.92
N ASN A 80 -23.17 -5.39 4.05
CA ASN A 80 -23.39 -6.35 2.97
C ASN A 80 -22.13 -6.50 2.11
N TYR A 81 -21.81 -7.75 1.79
CA TYR A 81 -20.66 -8.16 0.99
C TYR A 81 -20.41 -7.33 -0.28
N LYS A 82 -21.47 -7.02 -1.07
CA LYS A 82 -21.33 -6.20 -2.29
C LYS A 82 -20.82 -4.78 -1.96
N LYS A 83 -21.26 -4.20 -0.85
CA LYS A 83 -20.78 -2.88 -0.40
C LYS A 83 -19.31 -2.92 0.01
N ASN A 84 -18.86 -4.04 0.60
CA ASN A 84 -17.45 -4.24 0.93
C ASN A 84 -16.57 -4.35 -0.33
N LEU A 85 -17.03 -5.05 -1.36
CA LEU A 85 -16.30 -5.09 -2.65
C LEU A 85 -16.18 -3.70 -3.31
N GLU A 86 -17.28 -2.95 -3.38
CA GLU A 86 -17.23 -1.58 -3.91
C GLU A 86 -16.34 -0.67 -3.06
N TYR A 87 -16.30 -0.88 -1.74
CA TYR A 87 -15.40 -0.16 -0.84
C TYR A 87 -13.93 -0.51 -1.12
N ILE A 88 -13.58 -1.78 -1.26
CA ILE A 88 -12.22 -2.22 -1.64
C ILE A 88 -11.79 -1.54 -2.94
N LYS A 89 -12.63 -1.61 -3.99
CA LYS A 89 -12.33 -0.97 -5.28
C LYS A 89 -12.13 0.53 -5.14
N LYS A 90 -13.05 1.22 -4.46
CA LYS A 90 -12.95 2.66 -4.23
C LYS A 90 -11.63 3.00 -3.52
N GLN A 91 -11.27 2.28 -2.46
CA GLN A 91 -10.04 2.54 -1.72
C GLN A 91 -8.79 2.25 -2.55
N PHE A 92 -8.80 1.19 -3.36
CA PHE A 92 -7.69 0.86 -4.26
C PHE A 92 -7.42 1.97 -5.29
N PHE A 93 -8.46 2.50 -5.95
CA PHE A 93 -8.28 3.61 -6.89
C PHE A 93 -7.88 4.92 -6.20
N GLU A 94 -8.32 5.16 -4.96
CA GLU A 94 -7.80 6.28 -4.16
C GLU A 94 -6.32 6.08 -3.81
N SER A 95 -5.88 4.86 -3.48
CA SER A 95 -4.46 4.54 -3.26
C SER A 95 -3.61 4.85 -4.51
N LEU A 96 -4.04 4.41 -5.69
CA LEU A 96 -3.39 4.71 -6.97
C LEU A 96 -3.25 6.23 -7.19
N LYS A 97 -4.34 6.97 -6.96
CA LYS A 97 -4.36 8.44 -7.06
C LYS A 97 -3.37 9.10 -6.09
N LYS A 98 -3.34 8.69 -4.82
CA LYS A 98 -2.41 9.23 -3.81
C LYS A 98 -0.95 8.98 -4.19
N MET A 99 -0.64 7.77 -4.67
CA MET A 99 0.71 7.39 -5.10
C MET A 99 1.08 7.96 -6.48
N LYS A 100 0.13 8.59 -7.18
CA LYS A 100 0.25 9.04 -8.57
C LYS A 100 0.71 7.92 -9.50
N ARG A 101 -0.02 6.81 -9.45
CA ARG A 101 0.24 5.60 -10.25
C ARG A 101 -1.02 5.20 -10.99
N GLU A 102 -0.84 4.65 -12.18
CA GLU A 102 -1.93 4.07 -12.96
C GLU A 102 -2.22 2.63 -12.52
N SER A 103 -1.18 1.93 -12.04
CA SER A 103 -1.20 0.54 -11.64
C SER A 103 -0.27 0.29 -10.44
N VAL A 104 -0.37 -0.90 -9.84
CA VAL A 104 0.63 -1.43 -8.91
C VAL A 104 1.01 -2.85 -9.31
N GLU A 105 2.23 -3.24 -9.00
CA GLU A 105 2.74 -4.58 -9.29
C GLU A 105 2.07 -5.64 -8.41
N THR A 106 1.60 -5.26 -7.22
CA THR A 106 0.90 -6.19 -6.32
C THR A 106 -0.12 -5.48 -5.43
N LEU A 107 -1.29 -6.10 -5.31
CA LEU A 107 -2.32 -5.77 -4.32
C LEU A 107 -2.54 -6.98 -3.40
N LEU A 108 -2.35 -6.79 -2.09
CA LEU A 108 -2.53 -7.85 -1.08
C LEU A 108 -3.83 -7.67 -0.29
N VAL A 109 -4.38 -8.77 0.22
CA VAL A 109 -5.40 -8.67 1.28
C VAL A 109 -4.70 -8.25 2.59
N HIS A 110 -5.13 -7.14 3.19
CA HIS A 110 -4.42 -6.61 4.36
C HIS A 110 -4.73 -7.40 5.64
N ASN A 111 -5.94 -7.93 5.77
CA ASN A 111 -6.35 -8.70 6.93
C ASN A 111 -6.72 -10.14 6.54
N SER A 112 -6.05 -11.10 7.15
CA SER A 112 -6.36 -12.52 6.98
C SER A 112 -7.80 -12.88 7.39
N ILE A 113 -8.42 -12.13 8.30
CA ILE A 113 -9.81 -12.35 8.69
C ILE A 113 -10.75 -12.12 7.50
N ASP A 114 -10.46 -11.14 6.64
CA ASP A 114 -11.32 -10.75 5.52
C ASP A 114 -11.47 -11.90 4.49
N ILE A 115 -10.47 -12.77 4.37
CA ILE A 115 -10.53 -13.99 3.53
C ILE A 115 -10.99 -15.23 4.30
N SER A 116 -11.02 -15.19 5.64
CA SER A 116 -11.40 -16.33 6.47
C SER A 116 -12.89 -16.34 6.84
N ILE A 117 -13.60 -15.23 6.62
CA ILE A 117 -15.05 -15.13 6.83
C ILE A 117 -15.83 -15.79 5.68
N GLN A 118 -17.13 -16.02 5.91
CA GLN A 118 -18.05 -16.48 4.88
C GLN A 118 -17.99 -15.54 3.66
N ASN A 119 -17.78 -16.11 2.46
CA ASN A 119 -17.54 -15.40 1.19
C ASN A 119 -16.14 -14.82 0.99
N GLY A 120 -15.14 -15.16 1.81
CA GLY A 120 -13.76 -14.72 1.59
C GLY A 120 -13.19 -15.08 0.21
N GLU A 121 -13.61 -16.21 -0.36
CA GLU A 121 -13.23 -16.64 -1.71
C GLU A 121 -13.70 -15.66 -2.80
N LYS A 122 -14.80 -14.95 -2.57
CA LYS A 122 -15.30 -13.94 -3.50
C LYS A 122 -14.43 -12.67 -3.47
N ILE A 123 -13.68 -12.41 -2.40
CA ILE A 123 -12.76 -11.27 -2.36
C ILE A 123 -11.60 -11.57 -3.29
N TYR A 124 -11.05 -12.78 -3.21
CA TYR A 124 -10.01 -13.23 -4.12
C TYR A 124 -10.45 -13.14 -5.59
N GLN A 125 -11.65 -13.65 -5.91
CA GLN A 125 -12.22 -13.52 -7.27
C GLN A 125 -12.34 -12.06 -7.71
N TYR A 126 -12.76 -11.17 -6.82
CA TYR A 126 -12.87 -9.75 -7.12
C TYR A 126 -11.50 -9.09 -7.34
N LEU A 127 -10.45 -9.50 -6.62
CA LEU A 127 -9.09 -9.01 -6.86
C LEU A 127 -8.57 -9.44 -8.24
N GLU A 128 -8.91 -10.64 -8.71
CA GLU A 128 -8.61 -11.09 -10.08
C GLU A 128 -9.35 -10.26 -11.14
N GLU A 129 -10.54 -9.73 -10.83
CA GLU A 129 -11.22 -8.75 -11.68
C GLU A 129 -10.53 -7.38 -11.66
N LEU A 130 -10.15 -6.89 -10.48
CA LEU A 130 -9.46 -5.60 -10.33
C LEU A 130 -8.10 -5.57 -11.04
N LYS A 131 -7.35 -6.68 -11.03
CA LYS A 131 -6.09 -6.85 -11.74
C LYS A 131 -6.18 -6.61 -13.25
N LYS A 132 -7.38 -6.75 -13.83
CA LYS A 132 -7.62 -6.46 -15.25
C LYS A 132 -7.89 -4.98 -15.52
N MET A 133 -8.07 -4.18 -14.47
CA MET A 133 -8.43 -2.75 -14.55
C MET A 133 -7.25 -1.82 -14.27
N ALA A 134 -6.29 -2.25 -13.44
CA ALA A 134 -5.12 -1.50 -13.02
C ALA A 134 -4.09 -2.44 -12.37
#